data_AF-W1PKI8-F1
#
_entry.id   AF-W1PKI8-F1
#
_cell.length_a   1.000
_cell.length_b   1.000
_cell.length_c   1.000
_cell.angle_alpha   90.00
_cell.angle_beta   90.00
_cell.angle_gamma   90.00
#
_symmetry.space_group_name_H-M   'P 1'
#
loop_
_entity.id
_entity.type
_entity.pdbx_description
1 polymer ?
#
loop_
_entity_poly.entity_id
_entity_poly.type
_entity_poly.pdbx_seq_one_letter_code
_entity_poly.pdbx_strand_id
1 'polypeptide(L)'
;ESPSFRHTLSIYLAIQFQGFRSNPYSPASPHLNLTTLEKHGIDFEKNLTAGIESIRFAELLLASGLVCNDGVTWITFHSAYDFAYLLKISTWREMPRELEEFLAMVRIYFGEIYDVKHLMKNCGGMHGGLARLAEALNVDRAVGSCHQAGSDSLLTWHALWG
;
A
#
# COMPACT_ATOMS: atom_id res chain seq x y z
N GLU A 1 0.84 -31.06 -3.53
CA GLU A 1 -0.56 -30.74 -3.89
C GLU A 1 -0.66 -29.23 -4.07
N SER A 2 -1.08 -28.77 -5.23
CA SER A 2 -1.19 -27.34 -5.55
C SER A 2 -2.53 -26.82 -5.03
N PRO A 3 -2.62 -25.70 -4.29
CA PRO A 3 -3.91 -25.21 -3.85
C PRO A 3 -4.70 -24.69 -5.05
N SER A 4 -5.87 -25.28 -5.28
CA SER A 4 -6.83 -24.86 -6.29
C SER A 4 -7.50 -23.55 -5.86
N PHE A 5 -6.95 -22.41 -6.27
CA PHE A 5 -7.58 -21.10 -6.13
C PHE A 5 -8.55 -20.85 -7.30
N ARG A 6 -9.67 -21.55 -7.30
CA ARG A 6 -10.84 -21.14 -8.09
C ARG A 6 -11.69 -20.30 -7.13
N HIS A 7 -11.96 -19.05 -7.51
CA HIS A 7 -12.85 -18.08 -6.84
C HIS A 7 -12.24 -17.03 -5.88
N THR A 8 -10.96 -16.66 -5.99
CA THR A 8 -10.50 -15.41 -5.37
C THR A 8 -10.82 -14.23 -6.29
N LEU A 9 -11.75 -13.37 -5.88
CA LEU A 9 -11.92 -12.05 -6.51
C LEU A 9 -10.70 -11.21 -6.09
N SER A 10 -9.67 -11.12 -6.94
CA SER A 10 -8.53 -10.26 -6.68
C SER A 10 -8.94 -8.80 -6.89
N ILE A 11 -9.29 -8.12 -5.80
CA ILE A 11 -9.48 -6.66 -5.81
C ILE A 11 -8.11 -6.02 -5.67
N TYR A 12 -7.64 -5.39 -6.74
CA TYR A 12 -6.41 -4.60 -6.72
C TYR A 12 -6.71 -3.25 -6.11
N LEU A 13 -6.43 -3.10 -4.81
CA LEU A 13 -6.52 -1.80 -4.18
C LEU A 13 -5.20 -1.05 -4.36
N ALA A 14 -5.15 -0.26 -5.41
CA ALA A 14 -4.13 0.76 -5.62
C ALA A 14 -4.48 2.01 -4.79
N ILE A 15 -4.02 2.10 -3.54
CA ILE A 15 -4.19 3.34 -2.77
C ILE A 15 -3.05 4.28 -3.11
N GLN A 16 -3.32 5.21 -4.01
CA GLN A 16 -2.43 6.33 -4.21
C GLN A 16 -2.65 7.35 -3.09
N PHE A 17 -1.83 7.28 -2.03
CA PHE A 17 -1.80 8.29 -0.97
C PHE A 17 -1.52 9.71 -1.51
N GLN A 18 -1.04 9.80 -2.75
CA GLN A 18 -0.84 11.03 -3.49
C GLN A 18 -2.15 11.69 -3.94
N GLY A 19 -3.31 11.04 -3.85
CA GLY A 19 -4.61 11.62 -4.22
C GLY A 19 -5.35 12.26 -3.06
N PHE A 20 -4.81 12.21 -1.84
CA PHE A 20 -5.49 12.75 -0.65
C PHE A 20 -5.24 14.24 -0.50
N ARG A 21 -6.29 14.96 -0.08
CA ARG A 21 -6.16 16.34 0.39
C ARG A 21 -5.18 16.36 1.56
N SER A 22 -3.97 16.84 1.28
CA SER A 22 -2.91 17.03 2.26
C SER A 22 -2.39 18.45 2.09
N ASN A 23 -2.18 19.16 3.20
CA ASN A 23 -1.44 20.40 3.17
C ASN A 23 0.06 20.03 3.12
N PRO A 24 0.75 20.22 1.98
CA PRO A 24 2.15 19.84 1.84
C PRO A 24 3.07 20.61 2.79
N TYR A 25 2.62 21.76 3.30
CA TYR A 25 3.35 22.61 4.25
C TYR A 25 3.02 22.32 5.72
N SER A 26 2.28 21.23 6.00
CA SER A 26 2.00 20.83 7.37
C SER A 26 3.29 20.42 8.10
N PRO A 27 3.55 20.95 9.32
CA PRO A 27 4.72 20.55 10.12
C PRO A 27 4.69 19.06 10.53
N ALA A 28 3.57 18.36 10.31
CA ALA A 28 3.43 16.92 10.53
C ALA A 28 4.07 16.05 9.42
N SER A 29 4.67 16.64 8.38
CA SER A 29 5.29 15.92 7.27
C SER A 29 6.78 16.24 7.05
N PRO A 30 7.64 16.23 8.09
CA PRO A 30 9.04 16.67 8.00
C PRO A 30 9.94 15.78 7.12
N HIS A 31 9.49 14.57 6.78
CA HIS A 31 10.22 13.62 5.92
C HIS A 31 9.69 13.56 4.48
N LEU A 32 8.68 14.36 4.14
CA LEU A 32 8.07 14.37 2.82
C LEU A 32 8.96 15.19 1.87
N ASN A 33 9.68 14.51 0.97
CA ASN A 33 10.47 15.19 -0.05
C ASN A 33 9.55 15.67 -1.19
N LEU A 34 8.86 16.79 -0.94
CA LEU A 34 7.89 17.42 -1.84
C LEU A 34 8.46 17.60 -3.26
N THR A 35 9.71 18.01 -3.36
CA THR A 35 10.37 18.25 -4.65
C THR A 35 10.59 16.97 -5.45
N THR A 36 10.84 15.84 -4.77
CA THR A 36 10.93 14.53 -5.43
C THR A 36 9.55 14.07 -5.87
N LEU A 37 8.54 14.32 -5.08
CA LEU A 37 7.15 13.96 -5.36
C LEU A 37 6.57 14.72 -6.56
N GLU A 38 6.83 16.03 -6.67
CA GLU A 38 6.49 16.83 -7.85
C GLU A 38 7.17 16.29 -9.12
N LYS A 39 8.45 15.94 -9.03
CA LYS A 39 9.21 15.35 -10.16
C LYS A 39 8.63 14.01 -10.65
N HIS A 40 7.94 13.27 -9.77
CA HIS A 40 7.25 12.02 -10.13
C HIS A 40 5.79 12.26 -10.59
N GLY A 41 5.40 13.52 -10.80
CA GLY A 41 4.12 13.89 -11.40
C GLY A 41 3.00 14.17 -10.42
N ILE A 42 3.31 14.40 -9.14
CA ILE A 42 2.30 14.79 -8.15
C ILE A 42 1.97 16.27 -8.30
N ASP A 43 0.70 16.56 -8.53
CA ASP A 43 0.15 17.92 -8.57
C ASP A 43 -0.51 18.26 -7.23
N PHE A 44 0.25 18.94 -6.36
CA PHE A 44 -0.20 19.30 -5.01
C PHE A 44 -1.34 20.31 -5.00
N GLU A 45 -1.39 21.24 -5.96
CA GLU A 45 -2.48 22.21 -6.10
C GLU A 45 -3.79 21.52 -6.48
N LYS A 46 -3.72 20.57 -7.42
CA LYS A 46 -4.86 19.72 -7.76
C LYS A 46 -5.29 18.84 -6.60
N ASN A 47 -4.35 18.29 -5.82
CA ASN A 47 -4.69 17.51 -4.63
C ASN A 47 -5.39 18.35 -3.56
N LEU A 48 -4.95 19.59 -3.37
CA LEU A 48 -5.58 20.49 -2.41
C LEU A 48 -7.03 20.80 -2.79
N THR A 49 -7.30 21.02 -4.08
CA THR A 49 -8.62 21.43 -4.58
C THR A 49 -9.56 20.25 -4.87
N ALA A 50 -9.05 19.17 -5.45
CA ALA A 50 -9.82 18.04 -5.98
C ALA A 50 -9.40 16.68 -5.41
N GLY A 51 -8.48 16.64 -4.43
CA GLY A 51 -8.07 15.40 -3.78
C GLY A 51 -9.21 14.76 -2.97
N ILE A 52 -9.05 13.47 -2.72
CA ILE A 52 -9.93 12.64 -1.90
C ILE A 52 -9.77 13.03 -0.44
N GLU A 53 -10.88 13.22 0.27
CA GLU A 53 -10.86 13.43 1.71
C GLU A 53 -10.56 12.12 2.44
N SER A 54 -9.53 12.12 3.30
CA SER A 54 -9.09 10.90 4.01
C SER A 54 -10.20 10.29 4.87
N ILE A 55 -11.04 11.14 5.48
CA ILE A 55 -12.22 10.69 6.25
C ILE A 55 -13.18 9.94 5.33
N ARG A 56 -13.53 10.53 4.18
CA ARG A 56 -14.49 9.94 3.25
C ARG A 56 -13.98 8.62 2.66
N PHE A 57 -12.70 8.56 2.34
CA PHE A 57 -12.06 7.32 1.92
C PHE A 57 -12.12 6.25 3.01
N ALA A 58 -11.80 6.60 4.25
CA ALA A 58 -11.82 5.67 5.37
C ALA A 58 -13.22 5.09 5.61
N GLU A 59 -14.27 5.92 5.56
CA GLU A 59 -15.66 5.48 5.64
C GLU A 59 -15.99 4.44 4.55
N LEU A 60 -15.64 4.73 3.30
CA LEU A 60 -15.89 3.84 2.17
C LEU A 60 -15.07 2.55 2.26
N LEU A 61 -13.82 2.64 2.71
CA LEU A 61 -12.95 1.48 2.91
C LEU A 61 -13.54 0.55 3.98
N LEU A 62 -13.96 1.08 5.12
CA LEU A 62 -14.60 0.29 6.18
C LEU A 62 -15.93 -0.34 5.73
N ALA A 63 -16.69 0.35 4.87
CA ALA A 63 -17.94 -0.16 4.32
C ALA A 63 -17.76 -1.13 3.12
N SER A 64 -16.56 -1.22 2.54
CA SER A 64 -16.31 -1.97 1.31
C SER A 64 -16.28 -3.49 1.46
N GLY A 65 -16.12 -3.99 2.69
CA GLY A 65 -15.83 -5.39 2.96
C GLY A 65 -14.39 -5.81 2.66
N LEU A 66 -13.47 -4.88 2.35
CA LEU A 66 -12.04 -5.14 2.19
C LEU A 66 -11.28 -5.25 3.53
N VAL A 67 -11.86 -4.67 4.59
CA VAL A 67 -11.27 -4.57 5.92
C VAL A 67 -12.18 -5.33 6.89
N CYS A 68 -11.60 -5.91 7.93
CA CYS A 68 -12.27 -6.78 8.90
C CYS A 68 -12.97 -7.98 8.22
N ASN A 69 -12.35 -8.54 7.18
CA ASN A 69 -12.89 -9.65 6.41
C ASN A 69 -11.82 -10.73 6.19
N ASP A 70 -11.99 -11.87 6.85
CA ASP A 70 -11.06 -13.01 6.76
C ASP A 70 -11.02 -13.66 5.37
N GLY A 71 -11.99 -13.36 4.50
CA GLY A 71 -11.99 -13.78 3.10
C GLY A 71 -11.09 -12.93 2.20
N VAL A 72 -10.45 -11.88 2.73
CA VAL A 72 -9.57 -10.98 1.98
C VAL A 72 -8.12 -11.24 2.35
N THR A 73 -7.26 -11.32 1.34
CA THR A 73 -5.82 -11.43 1.49
C THR A 73 -5.15 -10.20 0.91
N TRP A 74 -4.29 -9.56 1.71
CA TRP A 74 -3.56 -8.36 1.30
C TRP A 74 -2.17 -8.72 0.84
N ILE A 75 -1.77 -8.16 -0.30
CA ILE A 75 -0.43 -8.36 -0.86
C ILE A 75 0.23 -7.03 -1.04
N THR A 76 1.42 -6.92 -0.48
CA THR A 76 2.07 -5.64 -0.31
C THR A 76 3.57 -5.75 -0.53
N PHE A 77 4.25 -4.61 -0.62
CA PHE A 77 5.71 -4.57 -0.70
C PHE A 77 6.24 -3.54 0.30
N HIS A 78 6.86 -4.02 1.39
CA HIS A 78 7.47 -3.17 2.42
C HIS A 78 6.48 -2.19 3.09
N SER A 79 5.35 -2.72 3.54
CA SER A 79 4.11 -1.93 3.71
C SER A 79 3.80 -1.48 5.13
N ALA A 80 4.79 -1.45 6.02
CA ALA A 80 4.60 -1.02 7.40
C ALA A 80 3.98 0.38 7.48
N TYR A 81 4.48 1.31 6.66
CA TYR A 81 3.96 2.68 6.59
C TYR A 81 2.58 2.75 5.94
N ASP A 82 2.29 1.93 4.93
CA ASP A 82 1.00 1.90 4.26
C ASP A 82 -0.11 1.50 5.25
N PHE A 83 0.11 0.43 6.00
CA PHE A 83 -0.85 -0.02 7.02
C PHE A 83 -0.93 0.95 8.20
N ALA A 84 0.17 1.58 8.61
CA ALA A 84 0.12 2.62 9.63
C ALA A 84 -0.77 3.79 9.20
N TYR A 85 -0.66 4.23 7.94
CA TYR A 85 -1.50 5.29 7.42
C TYR A 85 -2.98 4.84 7.33
N LEU A 86 -3.25 3.66 6.79
CA LEU A 86 -4.61 3.13 6.68
C LEU A 86 -5.27 2.95 8.04
N LEU A 87 -4.55 2.40 9.01
CA LEU A 87 -5.03 2.26 10.38
C LEU A 87 -5.29 3.63 11.02
N LYS A 88 -4.38 4.60 10.80
CA LYS A 88 -4.53 5.96 11.31
C LYS A 88 -5.80 6.63 10.79
N ILE A 89 -6.05 6.59 9.48
CA ILE A 89 -7.24 7.22 8.88
C ILE A 89 -8.52 6.44 9.15
N SER A 90 -8.44 5.12 9.35
CA SER A 90 -9.62 4.28 9.64
C SER A 90 -10.07 4.39 11.09
N THR A 91 -9.14 4.55 12.02
CA THR A 91 -9.46 4.57 13.46
C THR A 91 -9.54 5.97 14.05
N TRP A 92 -8.82 6.96 13.48
CA TRP A 92 -8.63 8.28 14.06
C TRP A 92 -8.06 8.29 15.49
N ARG A 93 -7.46 7.17 15.93
CA ARG A 93 -6.88 7.02 17.28
C ARG A 93 -5.39 7.37 17.30
N GLU A 94 -4.82 7.51 18.50
CA GLU A 94 -3.36 7.50 18.66
C GLU A 94 -2.82 6.15 18.18
N MET A 95 -1.70 6.18 17.46
CA MET A 95 -1.08 4.94 16.99
C MET A 95 -0.43 4.22 18.18
N PRO A 96 -0.46 2.87 18.19
CA PRO A 96 0.26 2.10 19.18
C PRO A 96 1.74 2.49 19.24
N ARG A 97 2.29 2.52 20.47
CA ARG A 97 3.71 2.81 20.70
C ARG A 97 4.57 1.56 20.55
N GLU A 98 3.99 0.40 20.87
CA GLU A 98 4.64 -0.89 20.79
C GLU A 98 4.32 -1.59 19.47
N LEU A 99 5.33 -2.26 18.90
CA LEU A 99 5.21 -2.93 17.61
C LEU A 99 4.18 -4.07 17.65
N GLU A 100 4.13 -4.81 18.75
CA GLU A 100 3.23 -5.94 18.95
C GLU A 100 1.77 -5.50 18.92
N GLU A 101 1.46 -4.37 19.54
CA GLU A 101 0.10 -3.79 19.54
C GLU A 101 -0.26 -3.27 18.15
N PHE A 102 0.69 -2.61 17.45
CA PHE A 102 0.50 -2.22 16.06
C PHE A 102 0.18 -3.42 15.15
N LEU A 103 0.98 -4.49 15.24
CA LEU A 103 0.77 -5.70 14.45
C LEU A 103 -0.55 -6.40 14.80
N ALA A 104 -0.96 -6.39 16.07
CA ALA A 104 -2.25 -6.92 16.48
C ALA A 104 -3.41 -6.14 15.84
N MET A 105 -3.35 -4.80 15.86
CA MET A 105 -4.35 -3.97 15.18
C MET A 105 -4.36 -4.20 13.67
N VAL A 106 -3.19 -4.29 13.04
CA VAL A 106 -3.08 -4.58 11.60
C VAL A 106 -3.74 -5.92 11.26
N ARG A 107 -3.52 -6.98 12.05
CA ARG A 107 -4.18 -8.27 11.86
C ARG A 107 -5.70 -8.20 12.02
N ILE A 108 -6.20 -7.45 13.01
CA ILE A 108 -7.64 -7.28 13.23
C ILE A 108 -8.32 -6.60 12.03
N TYR A 109 -7.71 -5.56 11.49
CA TYR A 109 -8.30 -4.79 10.39
C TYR A 109 -8.04 -5.43 9.02
N PHE A 110 -6.86 -5.99 8.78
CA PHE A 110 -6.45 -6.39 7.43
C PHE A 110 -6.26 -7.90 7.26
N GLY A 111 -6.45 -8.69 8.31
CA GLY A 111 -6.42 -10.15 8.22
C GLY A 111 -5.07 -10.69 7.73
N GLU A 112 -5.12 -11.55 6.72
CA GLU A 112 -3.94 -12.21 6.13
C GLU A 112 -3.16 -11.25 5.20
N ILE A 113 -1.85 -11.13 5.46
CA ILE A 113 -0.97 -10.20 4.75
C ILE A 113 0.28 -10.93 4.26
N TYR A 114 0.56 -10.80 2.96
CA TYR A 114 1.79 -11.23 2.32
C TYR A 114 2.63 -10.02 1.91
N ASP A 115 3.59 -9.64 2.75
CA ASP A 115 4.58 -8.63 2.39
C ASP A 115 5.70 -9.26 1.56
N VAL A 116 5.69 -9.00 0.25
CA VAL A 116 6.64 -9.55 -0.73
C VAL A 116 8.09 -9.22 -0.34
N LYS A 117 8.35 -8.02 0.19
CA LYS A 117 9.69 -7.63 0.65
C LYS A 117 10.16 -8.51 1.81
N HIS A 118 9.24 -8.88 2.70
CA HIS A 118 9.55 -9.81 3.78
C HIS A 118 9.80 -11.23 3.25
N LEU A 119 8.97 -11.71 2.32
CA LEU A 119 9.12 -13.04 1.70
C LEU A 119 10.46 -13.19 0.97
N MET A 120 10.91 -12.14 0.27
CA MET A 120 12.21 -12.11 -0.41
C MET A 120 13.39 -12.44 0.50
N LYS A 121 13.33 -12.18 1.81
CA LYS A 121 14.42 -12.49 2.75
C LYS A 121 14.77 -13.97 2.79
N ASN A 122 13.79 -14.83 2.47
CA ASN A 122 13.95 -16.28 2.45
C ASN A 122 14.28 -16.81 1.04
N CYS A 123 14.37 -15.93 0.04
CA CYS A 123 14.74 -16.25 -1.34
C CYS A 123 16.19 -15.83 -1.59
N GLY A 124 17.11 -16.80 -1.58
CA GLY A 124 18.54 -16.55 -1.77
C GLY A 124 18.83 -15.73 -3.04
N GLY A 125 19.47 -14.56 -2.88
CA GLY A 125 19.85 -13.68 -3.98
C GLY A 125 18.85 -12.58 -4.33
N MET A 126 17.66 -12.55 -3.72
CA MET A 126 16.67 -11.49 -3.95
C MET A 126 16.81 -10.35 -2.94
N HIS A 127 17.32 -9.20 -3.40
CA HIS A 127 17.46 -7.99 -2.58
C HIS A 127 17.17 -6.72 -3.40
N GLY A 128 16.93 -5.61 -2.70
CA GLY A 128 16.65 -4.31 -3.33
C GLY A 128 15.16 -3.97 -3.38
N GLY A 129 14.81 -2.90 -4.10
CA GLY A 129 13.44 -2.42 -4.22
C GLY A 129 12.60 -3.19 -5.22
N LEU A 130 11.31 -2.84 -5.33
CA LEU A 130 10.33 -3.52 -6.19
C LEU A 130 10.79 -3.61 -7.66
N ALA A 131 11.42 -2.56 -8.18
CA ALA A 131 11.96 -2.57 -9.55
C ALA A 131 13.03 -3.64 -9.78
N ARG A 132 13.95 -3.84 -8.81
CA ARG A 132 14.97 -4.90 -8.90
C ARG A 132 14.37 -6.29 -8.73
N LEU A 133 13.32 -6.42 -7.91
CA LEU A 133 12.58 -7.68 -7.80
C LEU A 133 11.92 -8.02 -9.15
N ALA A 134 11.24 -7.06 -9.77
CA ALA A 134 10.60 -7.23 -11.06
C ALA A 134 11.61 -7.63 -12.16
N GLU A 135 12.76 -6.95 -12.21
CA GLU A 135 13.87 -7.30 -13.12
C GLU A 135 14.39 -8.73 -12.88
N ALA A 136 14.63 -9.10 -11.61
CA ALA A 136 15.11 -10.44 -11.25
C ALA A 136 14.11 -11.56 -11.59
N LEU A 137 12.82 -11.24 -11.60
CA LEU A 137 11.73 -12.14 -11.97
C LEU A 137 11.35 -12.06 -13.45
N ASN A 138 11.99 -11.19 -14.24
CA ASN A 138 11.64 -10.91 -15.64
C ASN A 138 10.16 -10.53 -15.81
N VAL A 139 9.65 -9.70 -14.90
CA VAL A 139 8.28 -9.16 -14.91
C VAL A 139 8.31 -7.71 -15.36
N ASP A 140 7.61 -7.41 -16.44
CA ASP A 140 7.50 -6.05 -16.95
C ASP A 140 6.40 -5.23 -16.24
N ARG A 141 6.65 -3.93 -16.10
CA ARG A 141 5.63 -2.99 -15.61
C ARG A 141 4.58 -2.78 -16.70
N ALA A 142 3.37 -3.29 -16.45
CA ALA A 142 2.30 -3.27 -17.45
C ALA A 142 1.72 -1.87 -17.74
N VAL A 143 1.61 -0.99 -16.75
CA VAL A 143 1.03 0.36 -16.87
C VAL A 143 1.72 1.35 -15.94
N GLY A 144 1.74 2.64 -16.30
CA GLY A 144 2.23 3.73 -15.44
C GLY A 144 3.75 3.76 -15.25
N SER A 145 4.22 4.65 -14.37
CA SER A 145 5.65 4.82 -14.06
C SER A 145 5.99 4.30 -12.66
N CYS A 146 7.29 4.09 -12.41
CA CYS A 146 7.80 3.86 -11.05
C CYS A 146 7.38 4.99 -10.11
N HIS A 147 7.18 4.66 -8.82
CA HIS A 147 6.78 5.60 -7.76
C HIS A 147 5.36 6.17 -7.89
N GLN A 148 4.54 5.58 -8.75
CA GLN A 148 3.09 5.77 -8.72
C GLN A 148 2.45 4.55 -8.06
N ALA A 149 1.76 4.78 -6.94
CA ALA A 149 1.24 3.71 -6.10
C ALA A 149 0.41 2.69 -6.88
N GLY A 150 -0.46 3.13 -7.82
CA GLY A 150 -1.25 2.16 -8.59
C GLY A 150 -0.44 1.29 -9.54
N SER A 151 0.57 1.86 -10.18
CA SER A 151 1.51 1.12 -11.02
C SER A 151 2.36 0.14 -10.19
N ASP A 152 2.83 0.58 -9.02
CA ASP A 152 3.62 -0.23 -8.09
C ASP A 152 2.78 -1.34 -7.41
N SER A 153 1.51 -1.10 -7.10
CA SER A 153 0.60 -2.12 -6.58
C SER A 153 0.37 -3.25 -7.59
N LEU A 154 0.17 -2.92 -8.86
CA LEU A 154 0.02 -3.94 -9.91
C LEU A 154 1.31 -4.73 -10.11
N LEU A 155 2.46 -4.04 -10.14
CA LEU A 155 3.76 -4.70 -10.27
C LEU A 155 4.06 -5.62 -9.07
N THR A 156 3.64 -5.24 -7.87
CA THR A 156 3.76 -6.05 -6.65
C THR A 156 2.99 -7.36 -6.77
N TRP A 157 1.76 -7.31 -7.30
CA TRP A 157 0.98 -8.52 -7.55
C TRP A 157 1.63 -9.42 -8.62
N HIS A 158 2.02 -8.85 -9.76
CA HIS A 158 2.70 -9.63 -10.81
C HIS A 158 4.03 -10.24 -10.31
N ALA A 159 4.75 -9.56 -9.42
CA ALA A 159 5.97 -10.12 -8.84
C ALA A 159 5.71 -11.32 -7.90
N LEU A 160 4.51 -11.46 -7.34
CA LEU A 160 4.17 -12.58 -6.45
C LEU A 160 3.49 -13.74 -7.19
N TRP A 161 2.68 -13.47 -8.22
CA TRP A 161 1.87 -14.47 -8.93
C TRP A 161 1.98 -14.47 -10.46
N GLY A 162 2.74 -13.55 -11.04
CA GLY A 162 2.97 -13.48 -12.49
C GLY A 162 3.93 -14.53 -13.01
#